data_AF-A0A6I4RFC9-F1
#
_entry.id   AF-A0A6I4RFC9-F1
#
_cell.length_a   1.000
_cell.length_b   1.000
_cell.length_c   1.000
_cell.angle_alpha   90.00
_cell.angle_beta   90.00
_cell.angle_gamma   90.00
#
_symmetry.space_group_name_H-M   'P 1'
#
loop_
_entity.id
_entity.type
_entity.pdbx_description
1 polymer ?
#
loop_
_entity_poly.entity_id
_entity_poly.type
_entity_poly.pdbx_seq_one_letter_code
_entity_poly.pdbx_strand_id
1 'polypeptide(L)'
;SIIAHTIHQKFNLKVPNYRQEEDWNKLGLPITRKEIANWHIKSSQYYFEPIYDLLHEKLLEQPILHADETSYKVLENDSQLTFYWTFLSGKHEEQGITLYHHDKGRSGLVVKEFLGDYTGYVHCDMWSAYRQLDKAQLVGCWAHVRRKFFEATPKKADKTSLGAKGLRYCDRLFALENDWVDLSTEERLHKRQAELAPLMDEFFDWCREQAVLSGSKLGMALEYSLKYETTFRTILSDGNLVLSNNIAERAMKTLVMGRKNWLFSQSFDGAKATAIIMSLLETAKRHDLNTEKYMTYLLEHLPSEESLVNKNVLEAYLPWAESIQNNCK
;
A
#
# COMPACT_ATOMS: atom_id res chain seq x y z
N SER A 1 -2.40 28.32 -0.83
CA SER A 1 -3.39 27.93 -1.86
C SER A 1 -4.71 27.42 -1.25
N ILE A 2 -5.88 27.92 -1.66
CA ILE A 2 -7.20 27.40 -1.20
C ILE A 2 -7.37 25.92 -1.60
N ILE A 3 -6.96 25.56 -2.82
CA ILE A 3 -7.08 24.19 -3.33
C ILE A 3 -6.24 23.24 -2.45
N ALA A 4 -4.99 23.59 -2.14
CA ALA A 4 -4.14 22.80 -1.25
C ALA A 4 -4.78 22.60 0.13
N HIS A 5 -5.40 23.65 0.68
CA HIS A 5 -6.10 23.56 1.96
C HIS A 5 -7.30 22.60 1.93
N THR A 6 -8.13 22.66 0.87
CA THR A 6 -9.25 21.71 0.72
C THR A 6 -8.79 20.26 0.54
N ILE A 7 -7.64 20.06 -0.12
CA ILE A 7 -6.96 18.75 -0.23
C ILE A 7 -6.49 18.29 1.15
N HIS A 8 -5.85 19.16 1.93
CA HIS A 8 -5.41 18.86 3.29
C HIS A 8 -6.61 18.46 4.17
N GLN A 9 -7.66 19.29 4.22
CA GLN A 9 -8.86 19.01 5.01
C GLN A 9 -9.49 17.68 4.62
N LYS A 10 -9.60 17.41 3.32
CA LYS A 10 -10.14 16.14 2.84
C LYS A 10 -9.21 15.01 3.22
N PHE A 11 -8.05 14.91 2.59
CA PHE A 11 -7.25 13.70 2.61
C PHE A 11 -6.42 13.50 3.87
N ASN A 12 -6.05 14.55 4.61
CA ASN A 12 -5.35 14.40 5.89
C ASN A 12 -6.33 14.34 7.06
N LEU A 13 -7.22 15.34 7.18
CA LEU A 13 -8.14 15.47 8.32
C LEU A 13 -9.43 14.67 8.15
N LYS A 14 -9.64 14.05 6.98
CA LYS A 14 -10.81 13.24 6.66
C LYS A 14 -12.12 14.03 6.65
N VAL A 15 -12.09 15.34 6.44
CA VAL A 15 -13.27 16.21 6.37
C VAL A 15 -13.93 16.12 4.99
N PRO A 16 -15.17 15.59 4.87
CA PRO A 16 -15.88 15.52 3.58
C PRO A 16 -16.21 16.92 3.02
N ASN A 17 -16.28 17.04 1.70
CA ASN A 17 -16.49 18.32 1.00
C ASN A 17 -17.73 19.10 1.51
N TYR A 18 -18.82 18.44 1.91
CA TYR A 18 -20.00 19.16 2.42
C TYR A 18 -19.75 19.86 3.76
N ARG A 19 -18.87 19.30 4.61
CA ARG A 19 -18.47 19.95 5.87
C ARG A 19 -17.51 21.11 5.60
N GLN A 20 -16.63 20.96 4.62
CA GLN A 20 -15.76 22.06 4.18
C GLN A 20 -16.61 23.21 3.63
N GLU A 21 -17.60 22.93 2.79
CA GLU A 21 -18.56 23.92 2.28
C GLU A 21 -19.27 24.67 3.43
N GLU A 22 -19.72 23.96 4.46
CA GLU A 22 -20.33 24.59 5.64
C GLU A 22 -19.35 25.53 6.36
N ASP A 23 -18.08 25.10 6.52
CA ASP A 23 -17.04 25.89 7.18
C ASP A 23 -16.66 27.14 6.37
N TRP A 24 -16.45 27.01 5.05
CA TRP A 24 -16.17 28.14 4.17
C TRP A 24 -17.30 29.16 4.16
N ASN A 25 -18.56 28.71 4.15
CA ASN A 25 -19.72 29.61 4.24
C ASN A 25 -19.73 30.39 5.56
N LYS A 26 -19.33 29.79 6.69
CA LYS A 26 -19.20 30.49 7.99
C LYS A 26 -18.12 31.57 7.94
N LEU A 27 -17.08 31.39 7.13
CA LEU A 27 -16.04 32.38 6.88
C LEU A 27 -16.44 33.44 5.83
N GLY A 28 -17.68 33.42 5.34
CA GLY A 28 -18.18 34.36 4.33
C GLY A 28 -17.70 34.07 2.90
N LEU A 29 -17.15 32.88 2.65
CA LEU A 29 -16.67 32.45 1.35
C LEU A 29 -17.65 31.44 0.73
N PRO A 30 -18.36 31.77 -0.37
CA PRO A 30 -19.39 30.91 -0.95
C PRO A 30 -18.80 29.78 -1.80
N ILE A 31 -17.91 28.97 -1.23
CA ILE A 31 -17.25 27.85 -1.90
C ILE A 31 -18.10 26.59 -1.76
N THR A 32 -18.60 26.08 -2.89
CA THR A 32 -19.47 24.92 -2.93
C THR A 32 -18.70 23.60 -2.92
N ARG A 33 -19.34 22.53 -2.44
CA ARG A 33 -18.76 21.16 -2.48
C ARG A 33 -18.42 20.70 -3.91
N LYS A 34 -19.16 21.21 -4.90
CA LYS A 34 -18.99 20.93 -6.32
C LYS A 34 -17.71 21.59 -6.85
N GLU A 35 -17.47 22.85 -6.49
CA GLU A 35 -16.23 23.55 -6.83
C GLU A 35 -15.02 22.86 -6.21
N ILE A 36 -15.09 22.49 -4.93
CA ILE A 36 -14.01 21.74 -4.26
C ILE A 36 -13.70 20.43 -4.99
N ALA A 37 -14.73 19.66 -5.34
CA ALA A 37 -14.55 18.40 -6.08
C ALA A 37 -13.93 18.63 -7.46
N ASN A 38 -14.42 19.64 -8.19
CA ASN A 38 -13.89 20.01 -9.50
C ASN A 38 -12.43 20.48 -9.42
N TRP A 39 -12.06 21.25 -8.40
CA TRP A 39 -10.66 21.66 -8.19
C TRP A 39 -9.75 20.46 -7.95
N HIS A 40 -10.16 19.47 -7.17
CA HIS A 40 -9.39 18.25 -6.95
C HIS A 40 -9.18 17.49 -8.26
N ILE A 41 -10.26 17.29 -9.04
CA ILE A 41 -10.19 16.61 -10.34
C ILE A 41 -9.30 17.35 -11.32
N LYS A 42 -9.48 18.67 -11.47
CA LYS A 42 -8.73 19.49 -12.43
C LYS A 42 -7.26 19.63 -12.06
N SER A 43 -6.95 19.83 -10.78
CA SER A 43 -5.56 19.86 -10.31
C SER A 43 -4.87 18.52 -10.56
N SER A 44 -5.61 17.42 -10.34
CA SER A 44 -5.11 16.09 -10.63
C SER A 44 -4.77 15.90 -12.11
N GLN A 45 -5.74 16.20 -13.00
CA GLN A 45 -5.60 16.01 -14.44
C GLN A 45 -4.53 16.91 -15.07
N TYR A 46 -4.40 18.16 -14.60
CA TYR A 46 -3.54 19.14 -15.24
C TYR A 46 -2.12 19.16 -14.67
N TYR A 47 -1.94 18.84 -13.39
CA TYR A 47 -0.65 19.08 -12.71
C TYR A 47 -0.11 17.86 -11.98
N PHE A 48 -0.96 17.06 -11.35
CA PHE A 48 -0.47 15.96 -10.49
C PHE A 48 -0.25 14.65 -11.23
N GLU A 49 -1.01 14.37 -12.30
CA GLU A 49 -0.88 13.13 -13.08
C GLU A 49 0.53 12.94 -13.67
N PRO A 50 1.19 13.96 -14.24
CA PRO A 50 2.57 13.80 -14.71
C PRO A 50 3.58 13.45 -13.61
N ILE A 51 3.41 14.01 -12.41
CA ILE A 51 4.25 13.67 -11.24
C ILE A 51 3.97 12.23 -10.78
N TYR A 52 2.70 11.82 -10.78
CA TYR A 52 2.29 10.46 -10.46
C TYR A 52 2.87 9.44 -11.44
N ASP A 53 2.84 9.73 -12.74
CA ASP A 53 3.39 8.85 -13.78
C ASP A 53 4.92 8.73 -13.64
N LEU A 54 5.61 9.84 -13.35
CA LEU A 54 7.05 9.81 -13.05
C LEU A 54 7.36 8.98 -11.79
N LEU A 55 6.58 9.14 -10.71
CA LEU A 55 6.71 8.32 -9.51
C LEU A 55 6.44 6.84 -9.80
N HIS A 56 5.53 6.51 -10.72
CA HIS A 56 5.27 5.15 -11.14
C HIS A 56 6.47 4.53 -11.83
N GLU A 57 7.12 5.26 -12.75
CA GLU A 57 8.37 4.81 -13.37
C GLU A 57 9.48 4.57 -12.33
N LYS A 58 9.70 5.54 -11.43
CA LYS A 58 10.69 5.41 -10.34
C LYS A 58 10.35 4.28 -9.37
N LEU A 59 9.06 3.97 -9.17
CA LEU A 59 8.63 2.83 -8.36
C LEU A 59 9.04 1.52 -9.01
N LEU A 60 8.90 1.38 -10.33
CA LEU A 60 9.27 0.15 -11.04
C LEU A 60 10.79 -0.09 -11.10
N GLU A 61 11.60 0.93 -10.83
CA GLU A 61 13.05 0.83 -10.65
C GLU A 61 13.45 0.28 -9.27
N GLN A 62 12.54 0.25 -8.30
CA GLN A 62 12.83 -0.19 -6.92
C GLN A 62 12.96 -1.71 -6.86
N PRO A 63 13.88 -2.26 -6.04
CA PRO A 63 14.11 -3.71 -5.97
C PRO A 63 12.99 -4.47 -5.23
N ILE A 64 12.27 -3.77 -4.35
CA ILE A 64 11.24 -4.36 -3.48
C ILE A 64 9.98 -3.50 -3.54
N LEU A 65 8.87 -4.15 -3.87
CA LEU A 65 7.55 -3.58 -3.87
C LEU A 65 6.62 -4.30 -2.89
N HIS A 66 5.63 -3.58 -2.43
CA HIS A 66 4.51 -4.08 -1.67
C HIS A 66 3.22 -3.76 -2.42
N ALA A 67 2.25 -4.67 -2.37
CA ALA A 67 0.96 -4.48 -3.00
C ALA A 67 -0.20 -4.92 -2.11
N ASP A 68 -1.31 -4.17 -2.14
CA ASP A 68 -2.57 -4.52 -1.47
C ASP A 68 -3.74 -3.84 -2.19
N GLU A 69 -4.97 -4.30 -1.96
CA GLU A 69 -6.15 -3.75 -2.61
C GLU A 69 -7.39 -3.72 -1.72
N THR A 70 -8.27 -2.77 -1.97
CA THR A 70 -9.57 -2.70 -1.32
C THR A 70 -10.68 -2.27 -2.29
N SER A 71 -11.87 -2.81 -2.08
CA SER A 71 -13.07 -2.35 -2.79
C SER A 71 -13.44 -0.91 -2.46
N TYR A 72 -14.07 -0.25 -3.42
CA TYR A 72 -14.55 1.11 -3.32
C TYR A 72 -15.78 1.33 -4.22
N LYS A 73 -16.66 2.24 -3.81
CA LYS A 73 -17.91 2.53 -4.51
C LYS A 73 -17.78 3.80 -5.36
N VAL A 74 -18.12 3.67 -6.64
CA VAL A 74 -18.31 4.78 -7.58
C VAL A 74 -19.76 4.77 -8.03
N LEU A 75 -20.47 5.89 -7.90
CA LEU A 75 -21.92 5.93 -8.11
C LEU A 75 -22.34 5.83 -9.58
N GLU A 76 -21.58 6.43 -10.49
CA GLU A 76 -21.85 6.41 -11.94
C GLU A 76 -21.41 5.12 -12.63
N ASN A 77 -20.87 4.16 -11.89
CA ASN A 77 -20.37 2.92 -12.45
C ASN A 77 -21.40 1.79 -12.26
N ASP A 78 -21.76 1.12 -13.36
CA ASP A 78 -22.79 0.08 -13.37
C ASP A 78 -22.41 -1.16 -12.55
N SER A 79 -21.11 -1.47 -12.40
CA SER A 79 -20.66 -2.56 -11.52
C SER A 79 -20.72 -2.14 -10.05
N GLN A 80 -21.19 -3.05 -9.18
CA GLN A 80 -21.44 -2.74 -7.76
C GLN A 80 -20.19 -2.27 -7.00
N LEU A 81 -18.98 -2.67 -7.43
CA LEU A 81 -17.72 -2.31 -6.79
C LEU A 81 -16.61 -2.06 -7.82
N THR A 82 -15.79 -1.05 -7.52
CA THR A 82 -14.48 -0.75 -8.13
C THR A 82 -13.39 -1.00 -7.07
N PHE A 83 -12.11 -0.82 -7.40
CA PHE A 83 -11.00 -1.14 -6.50
C PHE A 83 -9.95 -0.05 -6.49
N TYR A 84 -9.46 0.27 -5.29
CA TYR A 84 -8.17 0.92 -5.14
C TYR A 84 -7.13 -0.16 -4.87
N TRP A 85 -6.03 -0.06 -5.59
CA TRP A 85 -4.80 -0.80 -5.40
C TRP A 85 -3.77 0.16 -4.80
N THR A 86 -2.89 -0.35 -3.94
CA THR A 86 -1.67 0.38 -3.57
C THR A 86 -0.46 -0.41 -3.99
N PHE A 87 0.53 0.31 -4.49
CA PHE A 87 1.85 -0.19 -4.82
C PHE A 87 2.85 0.77 -4.18
N LEU A 88 3.80 0.25 -3.41
CA LEU A 88 4.73 1.08 -2.66
C LEU A 88 6.09 0.40 -2.53
N SER A 89 7.14 1.22 -2.49
CA SER A 89 8.50 0.72 -2.35
C SER A 89 8.78 0.22 -0.94
N GLY A 90 9.83 -0.59 -0.81
CA GLY A 90 10.30 -1.16 0.46
C GLY A 90 10.45 -0.11 1.57
N LYS A 91 10.33 -0.53 2.83
CA LYS A 91 10.36 0.37 4.00
C LYS A 91 11.63 1.22 4.09
N HIS A 92 12.77 0.65 3.66
CA HIS A 92 14.11 1.21 3.83
C HIS A 92 14.65 1.90 2.56
N GLU A 93 13.83 2.01 1.50
CA GLU A 93 14.23 2.68 0.27
C GLU A 93 14.39 4.19 0.50
N GLU A 94 15.52 4.75 0.07
CA GLU A 94 15.79 6.19 0.15
C GLU A 94 14.71 6.99 -0.61
N GLN A 95 14.33 6.49 -1.79
CA GLN A 95 13.22 7.02 -2.58
C GLN A 95 11.94 6.29 -2.22
N GLY A 96 11.47 6.52 -0.99
CA GLY A 96 10.21 5.98 -0.50
C GLY A 96 9.02 6.46 -1.33
N ILE A 97 8.30 5.54 -1.98
CA ILE A 97 7.17 5.85 -2.86
C ILE A 97 5.92 5.10 -2.39
N THR A 98 4.75 5.74 -2.44
CA THR A 98 3.46 5.09 -2.18
C THR A 98 2.43 5.59 -3.17
N LEU A 99 2.00 4.70 -4.05
CA LEU A 99 1.02 4.97 -5.09
C LEU A 99 -0.30 4.27 -4.78
N TYR A 100 -1.38 4.93 -5.19
CA TYR A 100 -2.73 4.41 -5.24
C TYR A 100 -3.19 4.45 -6.68
N HIS A 101 -3.73 3.33 -7.15
CA HIS A 101 -4.27 3.18 -8.48
C HIS A 101 -5.74 2.76 -8.39
N HIS A 102 -6.63 3.43 -9.11
CA HIS A 102 -8.06 3.09 -9.12
C HIS A 102 -8.41 2.39 -10.43
N ASP A 103 -9.06 1.23 -10.31
CA ASP A 103 -9.50 0.44 -11.46
C ASP A 103 -10.90 -0.18 -11.23
N LYS A 104 -11.57 -0.56 -12.31
CA LYS A 104 -12.88 -1.25 -12.24
C LYS A 104 -12.74 -2.71 -11.81
N GLY A 105 -11.60 -3.34 -12.08
CA GLY A 105 -11.32 -4.74 -11.83
C GLY A 105 -10.55 -5.02 -10.54
N ARG A 106 -10.71 -6.25 -10.04
CA ARG A 106 -9.87 -6.87 -8.98
C ARG A 106 -9.01 -8.02 -9.53
N SER A 107 -8.81 -8.04 -10.84
CA SER A 107 -8.17 -9.15 -11.54
C SER A 107 -6.66 -8.96 -11.59
N GLY A 108 -5.94 -10.03 -11.90
CA GLY A 108 -4.50 -9.92 -12.15
C GLY A 108 -4.14 -9.17 -13.43
N LEU A 109 -5.11 -8.82 -14.27
CA LEU A 109 -4.88 -7.93 -15.41
C LEU A 109 -4.46 -6.54 -14.93
N VAL A 110 -5.11 -6.01 -13.89
CA VAL A 110 -4.75 -4.70 -13.31
C VAL A 110 -3.31 -4.72 -12.79
N VAL A 111 -2.93 -5.79 -12.10
CA VAL A 111 -1.56 -5.96 -11.58
C VAL A 111 -0.55 -6.06 -12.73
N LYS A 112 -0.87 -6.78 -13.81
CA LYS A 112 -0.04 -6.88 -15.03
C LYS A 112 0.11 -5.55 -15.76
N GLU A 113 -0.98 -4.81 -15.92
CA GLU A 113 -0.95 -3.50 -16.59
C GLU A 113 -0.17 -2.48 -15.76
N PHE A 114 -0.31 -2.51 -14.43
CA PHE A 114 0.38 -1.58 -13.54
C PHE A 114 1.87 -1.89 -13.38
N LEU A 115 2.24 -3.16 -13.17
CA LEU A 115 3.65 -3.54 -12.91
C LEU A 115 4.40 -3.99 -14.17
N GLY A 116 3.71 -4.24 -15.27
CA GLY A 116 4.31 -4.68 -16.52
C GLY A 116 5.20 -5.92 -16.33
N ASP A 117 6.43 -5.79 -16.80
CA ASP A 117 7.46 -6.83 -16.78
C ASP A 117 8.37 -6.79 -15.55
N TYR A 118 7.92 -6.20 -14.43
CA TYR A 118 8.68 -6.08 -13.19
C TYR A 118 9.32 -7.42 -12.76
N THR A 119 10.62 -7.38 -12.44
CA THR A 119 11.44 -8.57 -12.15
C THR A 119 11.91 -8.66 -10.69
N GLY A 120 11.66 -7.62 -9.89
CA GLY A 120 12.04 -7.58 -8.48
C GLY A 120 11.08 -8.35 -7.57
N TYR A 121 11.11 -8.00 -6.29
CA TYR A 121 10.29 -8.65 -5.27
C TYR A 121 8.95 -7.95 -5.07
N VAL A 122 7.86 -8.71 -4.92
CA VAL A 122 6.53 -8.17 -4.62
C VAL A 122 5.92 -8.85 -3.39
N HIS A 123 5.88 -8.14 -2.28
CA HIS A 123 5.17 -8.54 -1.08
C HIS A 123 3.65 -8.43 -1.27
N CYS A 124 2.93 -9.51 -1.00
CA CYS A 124 1.47 -9.55 -1.13
C CYS A 124 0.82 -10.56 -0.16
N ASP A 125 -0.52 -10.54 -0.11
CA ASP A 125 -1.35 -11.46 0.69
C ASP A 125 -1.59 -12.83 0.02
N MET A 126 -0.95 -13.07 -1.12
CA MET A 126 -1.14 -14.24 -2.00
C MET A 126 -2.52 -14.35 -2.66
N TRP A 127 -3.25 -13.24 -2.79
CA TRP A 127 -4.42 -13.19 -3.66
C TRP A 127 -4.06 -13.63 -5.09
N SER A 128 -5.02 -14.25 -5.79
CA SER A 128 -4.78 -14.83 -7.11
C SER A 128 -4.38 -13.83 -8.18
N ALA A 129 -4.69 -12.55 -8.00
CA ALA A 129 -4.29 -11.49 -8.93
C ALA A 129 -2.75 -11.38 -9.02
N TYR A 130 -2.05 -11.42 -7.89
CA TYR A 130 -0.59 -11.24 -7.83
C TYR A 130 0.18 -12.39 -8.49
N ARG A 131 -0.38 -13.61 -8.49
CA ARG A 131 0.23 -14.78 -9.13
C ARG A 131 0.23 -14.74 -10.65
N GLN A 132 -0.27 -13.66 -11.25
CA GLN A 132 -0.14 -13.40 -12.67
C GLN A 132 1.23 -12.75 -12.99
N LEU A 133 1.96 -12.23 -12.01
CA LEU A 133 3.29 -11.66 -12.24
C LEU A 133 4.30 -12.77 -12.50
N ASP A 134 4.51 -13.09 -13.78
CA ASP A 134 5.31 -14.24 -14.21
C ASP A 134 6.82 -14.02 -14.02
N LYS A 135 7.28 -12.76 -13.98
CA LYS A 135 8.70 -12.37 -13.84
C LYS A 135 9.09 -11.94 -12.43
N ALA A 136 8.14 -11.45 -11.64
CA ALA A 136 8.42 -10.96 -10.30
C ALA A 136 8.52 -12.12 -9.30
N GLN A 137 9.37 -11.96 -8.29
CA GLN A 137 9.45 -12.91 -7.18
C GLN A 137 8.47 -12.49 -6.09
N LEU A 138 7.39 -13.25 -5.93
CA LEU A 138 6.42 -12.98 -4.86
C LEU A 138 7.02 -13.28 -3.48
N VAL A 139 6.68 -12.44 -2.50
CA VAL A 139 7.02 -12.62 -1.09
C VAL A 139 5.75 -12.70 -0.27
N GLY A 140 5.50 -13.86 0.34
CA GLY A 140 4.26 -14.12 1.06
C GLY A 140 4.20 -13.42 2.42
N CYS A 141 3.06 -12.80 2.74
CA CYS A 141 2.84 -12.15 4.02
C CYS A 141 2.54 -13.16 5.16
N TRP A 142 3.50 -13.37 6.06
CA TRP A 142 3.34 -14.24 7.24
C TRP A 142 2.31 -13.71 8.25
N ALA A 143 1.99 -12.42 8.22
CA ALA A 143 0.91 -11.88 9.06
C ALA A 143 -0.46 -12.48 8.67
N HIS A 144 -0.66 -12.83 7.40
CA HIS A 144 -1.88 -13.53 6.94
C HIS A 144 -1.91 -14.99 7.39
N VAL A 145 -0.76 -15.69 7.37
CA VAL A 145 -0.62 -17.04 7.94
C VAL A 145 -1.00 -17.01 9.42
N ARG A 146 -0.40 -16.09 10.18
CA ARG A 146 -0.67 -15.88 11.61
C ARG A 146 -2.15 -15.58 11.87
N ARG A 147 -2.77 -14.69 11.08
CA ARG A 147 -4.20 -14.34 11.19
C ARG A 147 -5.11 -15.55 11.00
N LYS A 148 -4.81 -16.44 10.04
CA LYS A 148 -5.59 -17.67 9.82
C LYS A 148 -5.51 -18.63 11.01
N PHE A 149 -4.32 -18.84 11.57
CA PHE A 149 -4.19 -19.64 12.80
C PHE A 149 -4.87 -18.98 14.01
N PHE A 150 -4.84 -17.65 14.11
CA PHE A 150 -5.59 -16.91 15.13
C PHE A 150 -7.09 -17.17 15.03
N GLU A 151 -7.67 -17.00 13.84
CA GLU A 151 -9.10 -17.21 13.60
C GLU A 151 -9.53 -18.67 13.78
N ALA A 152 -8.61 -19.61 13.55
CA ALA A 152 -8.80 -21.04 13.79
C ALA A 152 -8.68 -21.42 15.29
N THR A 153 -8.17 -20.54 16.15
CA THR A 153 -8.00 -20.81 17.58
C THR A 153 -9.24 -20.36 18.37
N PRO A 154 -9.97 -21.28 19.03
CA PRO A 154 -11.10 -20.89 19.87
C PRO A 154 -10.67 -20.02 21.06
N LYS A 155 -11.52 -19.05 21.45
CA LYS A 155 -11.21 -18.11 22.56
C LYS A 155 -10.99 -18.78 23.92
N LYS A 156 -11.55 -19.98 24.14
CA LYS A 156 -11.38 -20.79 25.36
C LYS A 156 -10.50 -22.02 25.13
N ALA A 157 -9.72 -22.04 24.05
CA ALA A 157 -8.89 -23.19 23.73
C ALA A 157 -7.75 -23.33 24.72
N ASP A 158 -7.39 -24.59 25.00
CA ASP A 158 -6.14 -24.90 25.65
C ASP A 158 -4.96 -24.42 24.78
N LYS A 159 -3.87 -24.00 25.44
CA LYS A 159 -2.60 -23.66 24.81
C LYS A 159 -2.05 -24.83 23.98
N THR A 160 -2.52 -26.05 24.20
CA THR A 160 -2.15 -27.25 23.44
C THR A 160 -2.87 -27.38 22.08
N SER A 161 -3.90 -26.59 21.80
CA SER A 161 -4.64 -26.68 20.53
C SER A 161 -3.75 -26.44 19.30
N LEU A 162 -4.08 -27.09 18.18
CA LEU A 162 -3.32 -26.97 16.93
C LEU A 162 -3.27 -25.54 16.40
N GLY A 163 -4.38 -24.79 16.52
CA GLY A 163 -4.42 -23.36 16.20
C GLY A 163 -3.43 -22.56 17.04
N ALA A 164 -3.41 -22.78 18.36
CA ALA A 164 -2.45 -22.14 19.26
C ALA A 164 -1.00 -22.56 18.98
N LYS A 165 -0.76 -23.80 18.54
CA LYS A 165 0.58 -24.26 18.11
C LYS A 165 1.04 -23.54 16.84
N GLY A 166 0.19 -23.43 15.82
CA GLY A 166 0.50 -22.67 14.61
C GLY A 166 0.77 -21.18 14.88
N LEU A 167 0.00 -20.58 15.81
CA LEU A 167 0.27 -19.24 16.30
C LEU A 167 1.65 -19.11 16.95
N ARG A 168 2.05 -20.06 17.80
CA ARG A 168 3.38 -20.03 18.44
C ARG A 168 4.52 -20.09 17.43
N TYR A 169 4.39 -20.88 16.36
CA TYR A 169 5.39 -20.86 15.28
C TYR A 169 5.49 -19.49 14.64
N CYS A 170 4.35 -18.90 14.27
CA CYS A 170 4.32 -17.55 13.71
C CYS A 170 4.91 -16.51 14.68
N ASP A 171 4.55 -16.55 15.95
CA ASP A 171 5.07 -15.64 16.98
C ASP A 171 6.59 -15.78 17.14
N ARG A 172 7.14 -17.00 17.08
CA ARG A 172 8.60 -17.23 17.09
C ARG A 172 9.28 -16.63 15.85
N LEU A 173 8.71 -16.81 14.66
CA LEU A 173 9.24 -16.20 13.42
C LEU A 173 9.30 -14.68 13.54
N PHE A 174 8.22 -14.05 14.02
CA PHE A 174 8.17 -12.60 14.22
C PHE A 174 9.10 -12.11 15.34
N ALA A 175 9.29 -12.89 16.41
CA ALA A 175 10.21 -12.55 17.49
C ALA A 175 11.66 -12.51 16.99
N LEU A 176 12.09 -13.53 16.24
CA LEU A 176 13.42 -13.57 15.64
C LEU A 176 13.68 -12.35 14.74
N GLU A 177 12.77 -12.03 13.83
CA GLU A 177 12.92 -10.84 12.97
C GLU A 177 12.95 -9.53 13.76
N ASN A 178 12.22 -9.44 14.87
CA ASN A 178 12.23 -8.27 15.73
C ASN A 178 13.58 -8.09 16.43
N ASP A 179 14.23 -9.19 16.82
CA ASP A 179 15.57 -9.19 17.42
C ASP A 179 16.66 -8.79 16.39
N TRP A 180 16.34 -8.81 15.09
CA TRP A 180 17.26 -8.52 13.99
C TRP A 180 16.98 -7.20 13.25
N VAL A 181 16.13 -6.34 13.83
CA VAL A 181 15.70 -5.09 13.19
C VAL A 181 16.87 -4.15 12.89
N ASP A 182 17.86 -4.09 13.79
CA ASP A 182 19.02 -3.20 13.71
C ASP A 182 20.24 -3.82 13.01
N LEU A 183 20.14 -5.09 12.56
CA LEU A 183 21.22 -5.76 11.84
C LEU A 183 21.38 -5.22 10.42
N SER A 184 22.59 -5.37 9.86
CA SER A 184 22.80 -5.14 8.43
C SER A 184 21.98 -6.13 7.59
N THR A 185 21.80 -5.83 6.31
CA THR A 185 21.12 -6.71 5.36
C THR A 185 21.79 -8.09 5.29
N GLU A 186 23.12 -8.13 5.25
CA GLU A 186 23.92 -9.36 5.19
C GLU A 186 23.84 -10.15 6.49
N GLU A 187 23.95 -9.48 7.64
CA GLU A 187 23.85 -10.11 8.96
C GLU A 187 22.44 -10.70 9.18
N ARG A 188 21.39 -9.95 8.81
CA ARG A 188 20.01 -10.42 8.87
C ARG A 188 19.80 -11.63 7.97
N LEU A 189 20.35 -11.62 6.75
CA LEU A 189 20.26 -12.77 5.84
C LEU A 189 20.98 -13.99 6.43
N HIS A 190 22.16 -13.82 7.01
CA HIS A 190 22.89 -14.92 7.67
C HIS A 190 22.08 -15.50 8.84
N LYS A 191 21.50 -14.65 9.68
CA LYS A 191 20.59 -15.06 10.77
C LYS A 191 19.36 -15.79 10.26
N ARG A 192 18.75 -15.33 9.16
CA ARG A 192 17.64 -16.03 8.51
C ARG A 192 18.01 -17.45 8.09
N GLN A 193 19.18 -17.62 7.48
CA GLN A 193 19.65 -18.95 7.07
C GLN A 193 19.93 -19.86 8.26
N ALA A 194 20.55 -19.33 9.32
CA ALA A 194 20.94 -20.12 10.49
C ALA A 194 19.78 -20.45 11.44
N GLU A 195 18.81 -19.55 11.60
CA GLU A 195 17.79 -19.64 12.66
C GLU A 195 16.35 -19.64 12.11
N LEU A 196 16.04 -18.80 11.12
CA LEU A 196 14.68 -18.70 10.57
C LEU A 196 14.32 -19.87 9.65
N ALA A 197 15.26 -20.30 8.79
CA ALA A 197 15.04 -21.38 7.84
C ALA A 197 14.73 -22.72 8.52
N PRO A 198 15.50 -23.17 9.55
CA PRO A 198 15.15 -24.39 10.30
C PRO A 198 13.79 -24.28 11.01
N LEU A 199 13.44 -23.10 11.53
CA LEU A 199 12.13 -22.88 12.15
C LEU A 199 10.98 -22.96 11.14
N MET A 200 11.20 -22.50 9.91
CA MET A 200 10.24 -22.68 8.82
C MET A 200 10.11 -24.16 8.44
N ASP A 201 11.20 -24.90 8.37
CA ASP A 201 11.18 -26.35 8.12
C ASP A 201 10.33 -27.07 9.17
N GLU A 202 10.60 -26.84 10.45
CA GLU A 202 9.80 -27.37 11.57
C GLU A 202 8.31 -27.05 11.41
N PHE A 203 7.97 -25.80 11.02
CA PHE A 203 6.59 -25.36 10.85
C PHE A 203 5.91 -26.05 9.67
N PHE A 204 6.56 -26.16 8.52
CA PHE A 204 5.98 -26.78 7.33
C PHE A 204 5.88 -28.30 7.47
N ASP A 205 6.87 -28.94 8.08
CA ASP A 205 6.82 -30.38 8.42
C ASP A 205 5.66 -30.65 9.38
N TRP A 206 5.55 -29.86 10.45
CA TRP A 206 4.41 -29.93 11.36
C TRP A 206 3.08 -29.74 10.61
N CYS A 207 2.98 -28.78 9.69
CA CYS A 207 1.75 -28.58 8.91
C CYS A 207 1.36 -29.83 8.11
N ARG A 208 2.31 -30.54 7.50
CA ARG A 208 2.05 -31.75 6.69
C ARG A 208 1.60 -32.96 7.52
N GLU A 209 1.99 -33.02 8.79
CA GLU A 209 1.58 -34.09 9.71
C GLU A 209 0.12 -33.96 10.20
N GLN A 210 -0.52 -32.82 9.97
CA GLN A 210 -1.86 -32.57 10.54
C GLN A 210 -2.97 -33.18 9.68
N ALA A 211 -3.70 -34.14 10.25
CA ALA A 211 -4.94 -34.65 9.68
C ALA A 211 -6.14 -33.87 10.24
N VAL A 212 -6.65 -32.90 9.48
CA VAL A 212 -7.81 -32.08 9.89
C VAL A 212 -8.89 -32.05 8.80
N LEU A 213 -10.12 -31.71 9.20
CA LEU A 213 -11.22 -31.55 8.26
C LEU A 213 -10.94 -30.39 7.28
N SER A 214 -10.91 -30.68 5.98
CA SER A 214 -10.80 -29.67 4.92
C SER A 214 -11.98 -28.68 4.99
N GLY A 215 -11.72 -27.40 4.71
CA GLY A 215 -12.70 -26.32 4.83
C GLY A 215 -12.99 -25.85 6.26
N SER A 216 -12.53 -26.57 7.30
CA SER A 216 -12.51 -26.00 8.65
C SER A 216 -11.54 -24.80 8.71
N LYS A 217 -11.71 -23.89 9.67
CA LYS A 217 -10.79 -22.74 9.81
C LYS A 217 -9.32 -23.18 9.95
N LEU A 218 -9.09 -24.26 10.69
CA LEU A 218 -7.75 -24.84 10.85
C LEU A 218 -7.27 -25.49 9.55
N GLY A 219 -8.13 -26.25 8.87
CA GLY A 219 -7.82 -26.83 7.55
C GLY A 219 -7.43 -25.75 6.54
N MET A 220 -8.21 -24.66 6.44
CA MET A 220 -7.87 -23.53 5.57
C MET A 220 -6.56 -22.84 5.94
N ALA A 221 -6.19 -22.79 7.23
CA ALA A 221 -4.92 -22.22 7.66
C ALA A 221 -3.73 -23.10 7.23
N LEU A 222 -3.84 -24.41 7.41
CA LEU A 222 -2.83 -25.39 6.98
C LEU A 222 -2.70 -25.44 5.46
N GLU A 223 -3.83 -25.56 4.75
CA GLU A 223 -3.88 -25.57 3.29
C GLU A 223 -3.27 -24.28 2.70
N TYR A 224 -3.59 -23.11 3.25
CA TYR A 224 -3.00 -21.85 2.80
C TYR A 224 -1.49 -21.81 3.03
N SER A 225 -1.03 -22.29 4.19
CA SER A 225 0.41 -22.32 4.51
C SER A 225 1.17 -23.22 3.54
N LEU A 226 0.71 -24.46 3.35
CA LEU A 226 1.35 -25.45 2.49
C LEU A 226 1.27 -25.07 1.00
N LYS A 227 0.14 -24.51 0.57
CA LYS A 227 -0.06 -24.12 -0.84
C LYS A 227 0.97 -23.09 -1.33
N TYR A 228 1.43 -22.20 -0.44
CA TYR A 228 2.33 -21.11 -0.78
C TYR A 228 3.68 -21.21 -0.07
N GLU A 229 4.08 -22.41 0.36
CA GLU A 229 5.33 -22.66 1.10
C GLU A 229 6.54 -22.02 0.42
N THR A 230 6.73 -22.26 -0.88
CA THR A 230 7.85 -21.70 -1.65
C THR A 230 7.86 -20.16 -1.60
N THR A 231 6.68 -19.54 -1.69
CA THR A 231 6.53 -18.08 -1.64
C THR A 231 6.74 -17.51 -0.24
N PHE A 232 6.41 -18.26 0.82
CA PHE A 232 6.68 -17.87 2.19
C PHE A 232 8.17 -17.99 2.55
N ARG A 233 8.90 -18.88 1.86
CA ARG A 233 10.35 -19.05 1.98
C ARG A 233 11.15 -18.00 1.20
N THR A 234 10.54 -17.24 0.27
CA THR A 234 11.23 -16.17 -0.47
C THR A 234 11.88 -15.14 0.47
N ILE A 235 11.35 -14.92 1.68
CA ILE A 235 11.98 -14.05 2.70
C ILE A 235 13.45 -14.42 3.01
N LEU A 236 13.84 -15.67 2.77
CA LEU A 236 15.17 -16.19 3.01
C LEU A 236 16.15 -15.85 1.87
N SER A 237 15.71 -15.29 0.74
CA SER A 237 16.57 -14.99 -0.42
C SER A 237 17.31 -13.66 -0.30
N ASP A 238 16.78 -12.70 0.46
CA ASP A 238 17.32 -11.35 0.55
C ASP A 238 17.00 -10.71 1.91
N GLY A 239 18.00 -10.10 2.55
CA GLY A 239 17.89 -9.51 3.88
C GLY A 239 17.03 -8.24 3.98
N ASN A 240 16.74 -7.57 2.87
CA ASN A 240 15.90 -6.36 2.82
C ASN A 240 14.40 -6.69 2.78
N LEU A 241 14.05 -7.93 2.45
CA LEU A 241 12.67 -8.39 2.49
C LEU A 241 12.14 -8.42 3.93
N VAL A 242 10.83 -8.27 4.11
CA VAL A 242 10.17 -8.31 5.43
C VAL A 242 9.11 -9.41 5.54
N LEU A 243 8.92 -9.99 6.73
CA LEU A 243 7.94 -11.07 6.94
C LEU A 243 6.48 -10.65 6.70
N SER A 244 6.16 -9.35 6.76
CA SER A 244 4.79 -8.87 6.67
C SER A 244 4.63 -7.78 5.63
N ASN A 245 3.51 -7.84 4.90
CA ASN A 245 3.06 -6.79 4.00
C ASN A 245 2.32 -5.64 4.73
N ASN A 246 2.60 -5.45 6.02
CA ASN A 246 1.87 -4.50 6.87
C ASN A 246 2.02 -3.04 6.40
N ILE A 247 3.07 -2.70 5.65
CA ILE A 247 3.24 -1.36 5.10
C ILE A 247 2.17 -1.04 4.05
N ALA A 248 1.83 -2.00 3.17
CA ALA A 248 0.72 -1.86 2.23
C ALA A 248 -0.63 -1.82 2.96
N GLU A 249 -0.85 -2.70 3.94
CA GLU A 249 -2.10 -2.71 4.73
C GLU A 249 -2.29 -1.36 5.46
N ARG A 250 -1.20 -0.75 5.98
CA ARG A 250 -1.23 0.58 6.61
C ARG A 250 -1.53 1.68 5.60
N ALA A 251 -0.90 1.65 4.41
CA ALA A 251 -1.22 2.59 3.35
C ALA A 251 -2.69 2.48 2.92
N MET A 252 -3.20 1.26 2.75
CA MET A 252 -4.63 1.03 2.50
C MET A 252 -5.51 1.56 3.63
N LYS A 253 -5.10 1.39 4.88
CA LYS A 253 -5.87 1.89 6.03
C LYS A 253 -6.10 3.40 5.98
N THR A 254 -5.16 4.19 5.46
CA THR A 254 -5.35 5.64 5.26
C THR A 254 -6.57 5.93 4.38
N LEU A 255 -6.71 5.20 3.27
CA LEU A 255 -7.85 5.28 2.36
C LEU A 255 -9.13 4.75 3.03
N VAL A 256 -9.04 3.61 3.73
CA VAL A 256 -10.17 3.00 4.44
C VAL A 256 -10.74 3.94 5.52
N MET A 257 -9.90 4.72 6.20
CA MET A 257 -10.36 5.73 7.16
C MET A 257 -11.00 6.93 6.46
N GLY A 258 -10.47 7.37 5.31
CA GLY A 258 -11.07 8.45 4.51
C GLY A 258 -12.44 8.08 3.96
N ARG A 259 -12.59 6.88 3.38
CA ARG A 259 -13.88 6.42 2.84
C ARG A 259 -14.96 6.25 3.91
N LYS A 260 -14.62 6.06 5.19
CA LYS A 260 -15.63 6.07 6.27
C LYS A 260 -16.30 7.44 6.43
N ASN A 261 -15.63 8.52 6.01
CA ASN A 261 -16.13 9.88 6.09
C ASN A 261 -16.72 10.40 4.77
N TRP A 262 -16.10 10.08 3.63
CA TRP A 262 -16.57 10.56 2.31
C TRP A 262 -17.43 9.54 1.54
N LEU A 263 -17.47 8.28 2.01
CA LEU A 263 -18.32 7.16 1.58
C LEU A 263 -18.07 6.60 0.16
N PHE A 264 -18.04 7.45 -0.86
CA PHE A 264 -17.96 7.06 -2.27
C PHE A 264 -17.42 8.20 -3.13
N SER A 265 -17.08 7.89 -4.38
CA SER A 265 -16.90 8.90 -5.44
C SER A 265 -18.13 8.93 -6.33
N GLN A 266 -18.48 10.11 -6.84
CA GLN A 266 -19.58 10.25 -7.80
C GLN A 266 -19.19 9.59 -9.14
N SER A 267 -18.06 10.01 -9.72
CA SER A 267 -17.57 9.56 -11.01
C SER A 267 -16.26 8.76 -10.91
N PHE A 268 -15.90 8.06 -11.99
CA PHE A 268 -14.60 7.37 -12.10
C PHE A 268 -13.44 8.37 -12.03
N ASP A 269 -13.54 9.51 -12.71
CA ASP A 269 -12.54 10.59 -12.66
C ASP A 269 -12.31 11.10 -11.24
N GLY A 270 -13.37 11.22 -10.43
CA GLY A 270 -13.25 11.61 -9.02
C GLY A 270 -12.52 10.57 -8.16
N ALA A 271 -12.65 9.28 -8.50
CA ALA A 271 -11.89 8.20 -7.87
C ALA A 271 -10.43 8.19 -8.33
N LYS A 272 -10.17 8.31 -9.65
CA LYS A 272 -8.81 8.43 -10.19
C LYS A 272 -8.05 9.64 -9.58
N ALA A 273 -8.70 10.80 -9.51
CA ALA A 273 -8.11 12.00 -8.90
C ALA A 273 -7.78 11.80 -7.41
N THR A 274 -8.64 11.07 -6.69
CA THR A 274 -8.37 10.69 -5.29
C THR A 274 -7.14 9.80 -5.18
N ALA A 275 -6.98 8.82 -6.08
CA ALA A 275 -5.81 7.95 -6.13
C ALA A 275 -4.51 8.76 -6.32
N ILE A 276 -4.48 9.63 -7.33
CA ILE A 276 -3.32 10.47 -7.65
C ILE A 276 -2.97 11.40 -6.49
N ILE A 277 -3.95 12.14 -5.95
CA ILE A 277 -3.72 13.06 -4.84
C ILE A 277 -3.19 12.32 -3.61
N MET A 278 -3.81 11.18 -3.25
CA MET A 278 -3.32 10.38 -2.12
C MET A 278 -1.91 9.86 -2.36
N SER A 279 -1.55 9.49 -3.59
CA SER A 279 -0.21 9.04 -3.94
C SER A 279 0.84 10.11 -3.67
N LEU A 280 0.57 11.34 -4.09
CA LEU A 280 1.47 12.47 -3.83
C LEU A 280 1.59 12.78 -2.34
N LEU A 281 0.47 12.77 -1.61
CA LEU A 281 0.46 13.04 -0.17
C LEU A 281 1.19 11.96 0.63
N GLU A 282 0.94 10.68 0.36
CA GLU A 282 1.57 9.59 1.11
C GLU A 282 3.03 9.41 0.73
N THR A 283 3.41 9.65 -0.53
CA THR A 283 4.82 9.73 -0.92
C THR A 283 5.49 10.89 -0.20
N ALA A 284 4.92 12.10 -0.17
CA ALA A 284 5.49 13.23 0.55
C ALA A 284 5.68 12.95 2.05
N LYS A 285 4.75 12.23 2.70
CA LYS A 285 4.88 11.82 4.10
C LYS A 285 6.04 10.86 4.35
N ARG A 286 6.38 10.02 3.36
CA ARG A 286 7.56 9.13 3.46
C ARG A 286 8.89 9.88 3.47
N HIS A 287 8.88 11.15 3.07
CA HIS A 287 10.02 12.07 3.04
C HIS A 287 9.93 13.15 4.12
N ASP A 288 9.08 12.93 5.13
CA ASP A 288 8.83 13.84 6.26
C ASP A 288 8.41 15.26 5.84
N LEU A 289 7.75 15.41 4.69
CA LEU A 289 7.28 16.70 4.21
C LEU A 289 5.94 17.09 4.85
N ASN A 290 5.79 18.38 5.12
CA ASN A 290 4.49 19.00 5.30
C ASN A 290 3.70 18.94 3.98
N THR A 291 2.78 17.98 3.93
CA THR A 291 1.96 17.74 2.74
C THR A 291 1.14 18.93 2.25
N GLU A 292 0.69 19.85 3.11
CA GLU A 292 -0.03 21.04 2.65
C GLU A 292 0.91 22.05 1.99
N LYS A 293 2.13 22.22 2.53
CA LYS A 293 3.18 22.99 1.86
C LYS A 293 3.56 22.37 0.52
N TYR A 294 3.73 21.05 0.47
CA TYR A 294 4.06 20.34 -0.78
C TYR A 294 2.97 20.53 -1.85
N MET A 295 1.71 20.30 -1.51
CA MET A 295 0.62 20.53 -2.47
C MET A 295 0.51 22.01 -2.89
N THR A 296 0.79 22.94 -1.98
CA THR A 296 0.86 24.38 -2.30
C THR A 296 1.99 24.65 -3.28
N TYR A 297 3.19 24.13 -3.02
CA TYR A 297 4.35 24.29 -3.87
C TYR A 297 4.06 23.79 -5.30
N LEU A 298 3.54 22.57 -5.43
CA LEU A 298 3.17 21.99 -6.73
C LEU A 298 2.17 22.89 -7.47
N LEU A 299 1.13 23.38 -6.79
CA LEU A 299 0.10 24.22 -7.39
C LEU A 299 0.55 25.64 -7.74
N GLU A 300 1.62 26.15 -7.11
CA GLU A 300 2.19 27.47 -7.40
C GLU A 300 3.20 27.43 -8.54
N HIS A 301 3.93 26.32 -8.69
CA HIS A 301 5.07 26.25 -9.61
C HIS A 301 4.76 25.48 -10.90
N LEU A 302 4.06 24.32 -10.83
CA LEU A 302 3.76 23.52 -12.02
C LEU A 302 2.96 24.27 -13.10
N PRO A 303 2.01 25.18 -12.78
CA PRO A 303 1.33 25.95 -13.83
C PRO A 303 2.24 26.91 -14.60
N SER A 304 3.42 27.22 -14.07
CA SER A 304 4.41 28.10 -14.69
C SER A 304 5.43 27.33 -15.55
N GLU A 305 5.39 26.00 -15.54
CA GLU A 305 6.27 25.17 -16.37
C GLU A 305 5.82 25.16 -17.82
N GLU A 306 6.76 25.34 -18.76
CA GLU A 306 6.47 25.36 -20.20
C GLU A 306 5.95 24.01 -20.70
N SER A 307 6.42 22.90 -20.10
CA SER A 307 6.00 21.55 -20.46
C SER A 307 6.06 20.59 -19.29
N LEU A 308 4.90 20.04 -18.94
CA LEU A 308 4.76 18.95 -17.97
C LEU A 308 4.96 17.57 -18.59
N VAL A 309 5.46 17.50 -19.82
CA VAL A 309 5.87 16.25 -20.48
C VAL A 309 7.37 15.98 -20.26
N ASN A 310 8.15 17.03 -19.94
CA ASN A 310 9.58 16.89 -19.73
C ASN A 310 9.89 16.32 -18.33
N LYS A 311 10.21 15.03 -18.28
CA LYS A 311 10.51 14.32 -17.02
C LYS A 311 11.66 14.94 -16.24
N ASN A 312 12.69 15.46 -16.90
CA ASN A 312 13.83 16.08 -16.22
C ASN A 312 13.42 17.33 -15.44
N VAL A 313 12.42 18.07 -15.94
CA VAL A 313 11.83 19.20 -15.22
C VAL A 313 11.03 18.71 -14.02
N LEU A 314 10.21 17.66 -14.22
CA LEU A 314 9.39 17.07 -13.17
C LEU A 314 10.20 16.43 -12.03
N GLU A 315 11.44 15.98 -12.28
CA GLU A 315 12.32 15.45 -11.22
C GLU A 315 12.58 16.48 -10.11
N ALA A 316 12.63 17.77 -10.43
CA ALA A 316 12.80 18.85 -9.45
C ALA A 316 11.60 19.03 -8.51
N TYR A 317 10.48 18.38 -8.81
CA TYR A 317 9.25 18.42 -8.03
C TYR A 317 9.02 17.15 -7.21
N LEU A 318 9.89 16.14 -7.34
CA LEU A 318 9.77 14.90 -6.57
C LEU A 318 10.06 15.15 -5.08
N PRO A 319 9.46 14.37 -4.17
CA PRO A 319 9.58 14.61 -2.74
C PRO A 319 11.01 14.65 -2.20
N TRP A 320 11.96 13.96 -2.82
CA TRP A 320 13.37 13.96 -2.42
C TRP A 320 14.23 15.05 -3.08
N ALA A 321 13.67 15.86 -3.97
CA ALA A 321 14.41 16.97 -4.58
C ALA A 321 14.81 18.00 -3.52
N GLU A 322 16.03 18.53 -3.60
CA GLU A 322 16.59 19.43 -2.58
C GLU A 322 15.72 20.67 -2.36
N SER A 323 15.22 21.28 -3.44
CA SER A 323 14.30 22.42 -3.38
C SER A 323 13.02 22.07 -2.62
N ILE A 324 12.43 20.91 -2.88
CA ILE A 324 11.23 20.44 -2.18
C ILE A 324 11.51 20.19 -0.71
N GLN A 325 12.62 19.52 -0.39
CA GLN A 325 13.06 19.24 0.98
C GLN A 325 13.24 20.55 1.79
N ASN A 326 13.86 21.56 1.20
CA ASN A 326 14.11 22.85 1.85
C ASN A 326 12.84 23.67 2.07
N ASN A 327 11.88 23.63 1.15
CA ASN A 327 10.67 24.46 1.22
C ASN A 327 9.50 23.77 1.93
N CYS A 328 9.45 22.44 1.93
CA CYS A 328 8.25 21.69 2.33
C CYS A 328 8.39 20.90 3.63
N LYS A 329 9.55 20.88 4.30
CA LYS A 329 9.67 20.29 5.65
C LYS A 329 8.91 21.09 6.72
#